data_AF-A0A2R8B407-F1
#
_entry.id   AF-A0A2R8B407-F1
#
_cell.length_a   1.000
_cell.length_b   1.000
_cell.length_c   1.000
_cell.angle_alpha   90.00
_cell.angle_beta   90.00
_cell.angle_gamma   90.00
#
_symmetry.space_group_name_H-M   'P 1'
#
loop_
_entity.id
_entity.type
_entity.pdbx_description
1 polymer ?
#
loop_
_entity_poly.entity_id
_entity_poly.type
_entity_poly.pdbx_seq_one_letter_code
_entity_poly.pdbx_strand_id
1 'polypeptide(L)'
;MEALIDLLFAWLDNNSTYRTANLPPPEIVELSPRELTRQYYSDAPDLLPASGIDKRVFALYSTVDGAAGKIYVLRAAEVDGAEDYDDARENPIWREMVLHELIHHAQWQTEVMQSWPCRNVGERDAYLLGGKYLEQTGTDDPLPNRKLLARLYARC
;
A
#
# COMPACT_ATOMS: atom_id res chain seq x y z
N MET A 1 -10.11 -10.42 -6.64
CA MET A 1 -9.25 -9.91 -5.56
C MET A 1 -8.18 -10.93 -5.18
N GLU A 2 -8.55 -12.16 -4.79
CA GLU A 2 -7.58 -13.21 -4.42
C GLU A 2 -6.46 -13.43 -5.46
N ALA A 3 -6.82 -13.68 -6.72
CA ALA A 3 -5.82 -13.88 -7.79
C ALA A 3 -4.86 -12.68 -7.99
N LEU A 4 -5.33 -11.46 -7.69
CA LEU A 4 -4.47 -10.28 -7.74
C LEU A 4 -3.49 -10.27 -6.57
N ILE A 5 -3.95 -10.59 -5.35
CA ILE A 5 -3.09 -10.70 -4.17
C ILE A 5 -2.00 -11.75 -4.42
N ASP A 6 -2.38 -12.92 -4.95
CA ASP A 6 -1.44 -13.99 -5.28
C ASP A 6 -0.38 -13.53 -6.30
N LEU A 7 -0.82 -12.81 -7.33
CA LEU A 7 0.08 -12.25 -8.35
C LEU A 7 1.05 -11.23 -7.74
N LEU A 8 0.58 -10.32 -6.89
CA LEU A 8 1.40 -9.32 -6.24
C LEU A 8 2.35 -9.93 -5.19
N PHE A 9 1.91 -10.96 -4.46
CA PHE A 9 2.77 -11.73 -3.57
C PHE A 9 3.85 -12.50 -4.32
N ALA A 10 3.52 -13.13 -5.44
CA ALA A 10 4.51 -13.80 -6.29
C ALA A 10 5.52 -12.78 -6.86
N TRP A 11 5.05 -11.59 -7.25
CA TRP A 11 5.93 -10.51 -7.67
C TRP A 11 6.85 -10.08 -6.53
N LEU A 12 6.32 -9.88 -5.32
CA LEU A 12 7.08 -9.46 -4.14
C LEU A 12 8.16 -10.48 -3.77
N ASP A 13 7.85 -11.78 -3.77
CA ASP A 13 8.79 -12.87 -3.49
C ASP A 13 9.97 -12.87 -4.47
N ASN A 14 9.69 -12.67 -5.76
CA ASN A 14 10.70 -12.63 -6.82
C ASN A 14 11.54 -11.35 -6.82
N ASN A 15 11.08 -10.28 -6.16
CA ASN A 15 11.70 -8.96 -6.24
C ASN A 15 12.27 -8.44 -4.91
N SER A 16 12.14 -9.21 -3.83
CA SER A 16 12.57 -8.82 -2.49
C SER A 16 13.13 -10.00 -1.67
N THR A 17 13.44 -9.76 -0.41
CA THR A 17 13.82 -10.79 0.56
C THR A 17 12.62 -11.38 1.31
N TYR A 18 11.42 -10.82 1.15
CA TYR A 18 10.21 -11.32 1.80
C TYR A 18 9.79 -12.64 1.15
N ARG A 19 9.48 -13.66 1.98
CA ARG A 19 8.97 -14.95 1.51
C ARG A 19 7.46 -14.98 1.68
N THR A 20 6.73 -14.92 0.58
CA THR A 20 5.26 -14.71 0.61
C THR A 20 4.43 -15.98 0.47
N ALA A 21 5.04 -17.10 0.04
CA ALA A 21 4.33 -18.33 -0.34
C ALA A 21 3.40 -18.94 0.74
N ASN A 22 3.64 -18.66 2.02
CA ASN A 22 2.85 -19.17 3.14
C ASN A 22 2.20 -18.04 3.97
N LEU A 23 2.24 -16.79 3.49
CA LEU A 23 1.62 -15.69 4.22
C LEU A 23 0.10 -15.73 3.99
N PRO A 24 -0.71 -15.64 5.05
CA PRO A 24 -2.15 -15.57 4.88
C PRO A 24 -2.50 -14.24 4.19
N PRO A 25 -3.31 -14.24 3.11
CA PRO A 25 -3.64 -13.01 2.43
C PRO A 25 -4.41 -12.05 3.36
N PRO A 26 -4.12 -10.73 3.33
CA PRO A 26 -4.91 -9.77 4.08
C PRO A 26 -6.28 -9.57 3.43
N GLU A 27 -7.25 -9.10 4.22
CA GLU A 27 -8.50 -8.60 3.65
C GLU A 27 -8.23 -7.26 2.97
N ILE A 28 -8.70 -7.07 1.73
CA ILE A 28 -8.59 -5.79 1.01
C ILE A 28 -9.97 -5.16 0.90
N VAL A 29 -10.10 -3.94 1.42
CA VAL A 29 -11.33 -3.15 1.39
C VAL A 29 -11.10 -1.87 0.60
N GLU A 30 -11.86 -1.71 -0.48
CA GLU A 30 -11.84 -0.51 -1.30
C GLU A 30 -12.79 0.56 -0.73
N LEU A 31 -12.25 1.74 -0.44
CA LEU A 31 -12.97 2.85 0.18
C LEU A 31 -13.01 4.08 -0.73
N SER A 32 -14.06 4.89 -0.59
CA SER A 32 -14.05 6.24 -1.17
C SER A 32 -12.97 7.11 -0.51
N PRO A 33 -12.54 8.23 -1.14
CA PRO A 33 -11.57 9.14 -0.54
C PRO A 33 -11.94 9.60 0.88
N ARG A 34 -13.23 9.84 1.13
CA ARG A 34 -13.74 10.29 2.44
C ARG A 34 -13.70 9.17 3.48
N GLU A 35 -14.11 7.96 3.10
CA GLU A 35 -14.08 6.80 4.00
C GLU A 35 -12.64 6.43 4.36
N LEU A 36 -11.72 6.43 3.37
CA LEU A 36 -10.32 6.15 3.61
C LEU A 36 -9.67 7.20 4.50
N THR A 37 -9.92 8.49 4.24
CA THR A 37 -9.46 9.58 5.10
C THR A 37 -9.96 9.37 6.53
N ARG A 38 -11.25 9.06 6.71
CA ARG A 38 -11.82 8.82 8.03
C ARG A 38 -11.15 7.64 8.74
N GLN A 39 -10.85 6.58 8.01
CA GLN A 39 -10.15 5.41 8.54
C GLN A 39 -8.73 5.78 8.98
N TYR A 40 -7.98 6.55 8.18
CA TYR A 40 -6.62 6.98 8.52
C TYR A 40 -6.57 7.83 9.80
N TYR A 41 -7.57 8.68 10.01
CA TYR A 41 -7.66 9.56 11.18
C TYR A 41 -8.47 8.97 12.35
N SER A 42 -8.77 7.67 12.36
CA SER A 42 -9.62 7.05 13.40
C SER A 42 -9.09 7.28 14.82
N ASP A 43 -7.77 7.26 14.97
CA ASP A 43 -7.08 7.38 16.27
C ASP A 43 -6.76 8.84 16.65
N ALA A 44 -6.97 9.77 15.71
CA ALA A 44 -6.73 11.20 15.90
C ALA A 44 -7.77 12.02 15.13
N PRO A 45 -9.07 11.91 15.49
CA PRO A 45 -10.16 12.53 14.73
C PRO A 45 -10.06 14.06 14.68
N ASP A 46 -9.41 14.69 15.66
CA ASP A 46 -9.17 16.13 15.71
C ASP A 46 -8.21 16.64 14.61
N LEU A 47 -7.44 15.74 13.99
CA LEU A 47 -6.53 16.05 12.88
C LEU A 47 -7.18 15.89 11.50
N LEU A 48 -8.43 15.43 11.45
CA LEU A 48 -9.17 15.26 10.21
C LEU A 48 -9.28 16.62 9.47
N PRO A 49 -8.94 16.68 8.17
CA PRO A 49 -9.05 17.94 7.42
C PRO A 49 -10.52 18.40 7.33
N ALA A 50 -10.75 19.71 7.29
CA ALA A 50 -12.09 20.29 7.22
C ALA A 50 -12.91 19.85 5.98
N SER A 51 -12.23 19.52 4.88
CA SER A 51 -12.85 18.92 3.68
C SER A 51 -13.40 17.50 3.93
N GLY A 52 -12.89 16.83 4.98
CA GLY A 52 -13.03 15.41 5.26
C GLY A 52 -12.32 14.50 4.24
N ILE A 53 -11.44 15.06 3.41
CA ILE A 53 -10.63 14.31 2.42
C ILE A 53 -9.19 14.80 2.51
N ASP A 54 -8.27 13.90 2.85
CA ASP A 54 -6.84 14.10 2.68
C ASP A 54 -6.39 13.45 1.37
N LYS A 55 -6.01 14.28 0.39
CA LYS A 55 -5.58 13.83 -0.94
C LYS A 55 -4.23 13.10 -0.95
N ARG A 56 -3.56 12.99 0.20
CA ARG A 56 -2.27 12.30 0.35
C ARG A 56 -2.43 10.86 0.83
N VAL A 57 -3.64 10.47 1.25
CA VAL A 57 -3.94 9.13 1.77
C VAL A 57 -4.53 8.29 0.64
N PHE A 58 -3.79 7.29 0.19
CA PHE A 58 -4.18 6.41 -0.92
C PHE A 58 -4.43 4.97 -0.47
N ALA A 59 -3.75 4.55 0.60
CA ALA A 59 -3.96 3.27 1.25
C ALA A 59 -3.44 3.33 2.69
N LEU A 60 -3.79 2.32 3.49
CA LEU A 60 -3.18 2.03 4.78
C LEU A 60 -3.36 0.56 5.17
N TYR A 61 -2.34 0.01 5.81
CA TYR A 61 -2.35 -1.31 6.41
C TYR A 61 -2.65 -1.28 7.91
N SER A 62 -3.58 -2.11 8.36
CA SER A 62 -3.94 -2.32 9.76
C SER A 62 -3.57 -3.72 10.22
N THR A 63 -2.70 -3.82 11.23
CA THR A 63 -2.33 -5.10 11.86
C THR A 63 -3.35 -5.60 12.88
N VAL A 64 -4.34 -4.78 13.24
CA VAL A 64 -5.32 -5.06 14.30
C VAL A 64 -6.70 -5.40 13.75
N ASP A 65 -6.96 -5.08 12.49
CA ASP A 65 -8.21 -5.38 11.82
C ASP A 65 -8.08 -6.69 11.04
N GLY A 66 -8.97 -7.65 11.32
CA GLY A 66 -8.98 -8.96 10.66
C GLY A 66 -7.90 -9.92 11.18
N ALA A 67 -8.01 -11.20 10.83
CA ALA A 67 -7.13 -12.25 11.36
C ALA A 67 -5.70 -12.18 10.81
N ALA A 68 -5.54 -11.74 9.56
CA ALA A 68 -4.25 -11.63 8.86
C ALA A 68 -3.84 -10.17 8.61
N GLY A 69 -4.53 -9.21 9.25
CA GLY A 69 -4.46 -7.79 8.91
C GLY A 69 -5.40 -7.41 7.76
N LYS A 70 -5.55 -6.11 7.59
CA LYS A 70 -6.48 -5.52 6.60
C LYS A 70 -5.82 -4.36 5.89
N ILE A 71 -5.99 -4.32 4.58
CA ILE A 71 -5.59 -3.21 3.72
C ILE A 71 -6.86 -2.43 3.39
N TYR A 72 -6.86 -1.15 3.76
CA TYR A 72 -7.83 -0.20 3.23
C TYR A 72 -7.16 0.56 2.11
N VAL A 73 -7.75 0.55 0.92
CA VAL A 73 -7.18 1.20 -0.27
C VAL A 73 -8.24 2.04 -0.93
N LEU A 74 -7.82 3.12 -1.59
CA LEU A 74 -8.70 3.92 -2.43
C LEU A 74 -9.35 3.00 -3.49
N ARG A 75 -10.65 3.20 -3.76
CA ARG A 75 -11.34 2.47 -4.85
C ARG A 75 -10.56 2.63 -6.15
N ALA A 76 -10.41 1.54 -6.90
CA ALA A 76 -9.63 1.55 -8.13
C ALA A 76 -10.15 2.60 -9.14
N ALA A 77 -11.47 2.78 -9.20
CA ALA A 77 -12.13 3.76 -10.07
C ALA A 77 -11.86 5.24 -9.72
N GLU A 78 -11.26 5.52 -8.56
CA GLU A 78 -10.91 6.88 -8.11
C GLU A 78 -9.44 7.23 -8.38
N VAL A 79 -8.65 6.30 -8.95
CA VAL A 79 -7.24 6.50 -9.30
C VAL A 79 -7.13 7.07 -10.71
N ASP A 80 -6.24 8.03 -10.90
CA ASP A 80 -5.98 8.64 -12.22
C ASP A 80 -5.65 7.56 -13.28
N GLY A 81 -6.30 7.66 -14.45
CA GLY A 81 -6.15 6.70 -15.55
C GLY A 81 -6.94 5.40 -15.38
N ALA A 82 -7.82 5.30 -14.37
CA ALA A 82 -8.70 4.13 -14.21
C ALA A 82 -9.65 3.93 -15.41
N GLU A 83 -10.01 5.00 -16.10
CA GLU A 83 -10.87 5.00 -17.28
C GLU A 83 -10.24 4.34 -18.52
N ASP A 84 -8.91 4.14 -18.52
CA ASP A 84 -8.17 3.52 -19.62
C ASP A 84 -8.26 1.97 -19.61
N TYR A 85 -8.94 1.40 -18.62
CA TYR A 85 -9.05 -0.05 -18.39
C TYR A 85 -10.51 -0.51 -18.30
N ASP A 86 -10.80 -1.71 -18.81
CA ASP A 86 -12.12 -2.34 -18.68
C ASP A 86 -12.44 -2.68 -17.20
N ASP A 87 -11.42 -3.09 -16.45
CA ASP A 87 -11.46 -3.20 -14.98
C ASP A 87 -10.44 -2.21 -14.41
N ALA A 88 -10.90 -1.22 -13.64
CA ALA A 88 -10.06 -0.21 -13.00
C ALA A 88 -8.95 -0.82 -12.12
N ARG A 89 -9.12 -2.06 -11.62
CA ARG A 89 -8.09 -2.79 -10.86
C ARG A 89 -6.92 -3.27 -11.72
N GLU A 90 -6.98 -3.12 -13.03
CA GLU A 90 -5.86 -3.34 -13.95
C GLU A 90 -4.90 -2.16 -14.01
N ASN A 91 -5.31 -0.99 -13.53
CA ASN A 91 -4.45 0.18 -13.42
C ASN A 91 -3.20 -0.13 -12.56
N PRO A 92 -1.98 -0.05 -13.13
CA PRO A 92 -0.74 -0.34 -12.42
C PRO A 92 -0.49 0.57 -11.23
N ILE A 93 -0.97 1.82 -11.26
CA ILE A 93 -0.87 2.75 -10.13
C ILE A 93 -1.67 2.24 -8.95
N TRP A 94 -2.92 1.80 -9.18
CA TRP A 94 -3.73 1.23 -8.12
C TRP A 94 -3.14 -0.09 -7.59
N ARG A 95 -2.61 -0.93 -8.48
CA ARG A 95 -1.90 -2.17 -8.08
C ARG A 95 -0.65 -1.88 -7.26
N GLU A 96 0.06 -0.79 -7.56
CA GLU A 96 1.20 -0.34 -6.76
C GLU A 96 0.78 0.12 -5.37
N MET A 97 -0.35 0.82 -5.22
CA MET A 97 -0.90 1.16 -3.91
C MET A 97 -1.20 -0.09 -3.08
N VAL A 98 -1.80 -1.11 -3.70
CA VAL A 98 -2.04 -2.40 -3.03
C VAL A 98 -0.72 -3.09 -2.68
N LEU A 99 0.25 -3.10 -3.60
CA LEU A 99 1.57 -3.69 -3.39
C LEU A 99 2.32 -3.02 -2.23
N HIS A 100 2.25 -1.70 -2.11
CA HIS A 100 2.84 -0.93 -1.02
C HIS A 100 2.35 -1.46 0.34
N GLU A 101 1.04 -1.62 0.49
CA GLU A 101 0.46 -2.16 1.74
C GLU A 101 0.70 -3.67 1.91
N LEU A 102 0.78 -4.45 0.83
CA LEU A 102 1.18 -5.86 0.91
C LEU A 102 2.62 -6.03 1.41
N ILE A 103 3.50 -5.07 1.15
CA ILE A 103 4.85 -5.06 1.70
C ILE A 103 4.79 -4.86 3.21
N HIS A 104 3.97 -3.93 3.71
CA HIS A 104 3.75 -3.76 5.15
C HIS A 104 3.14 -5.01 5.80
N HIS A 105 2.20 -5.65 5.11
CA HIS A 105 1.67 -6.94 5.54
C HIS A 105 2.77 -8.01 5.64
N ALA A 106 3.61 -8.16 4.62
CA ALA A 106 4.71 -9.12 4.64
C ALA A 106 5.73 -8.80 5.75
N GLN A 107 6.02 -7.52 5.99
CA GLN A 107 6.89 -7.06 7.08
C GLN A 107 6.32 -7.43 8.47
N TRP A 108 5.00 -7.36 8.63
CA TRP A 108 4.31 -7.76 9.86
C TRP A 108 4.33 -9.28 10.04
N GLN A 109 3.89 -10.03 9.03
CA GLN A 109 3.77 -11.49 9.11
C GLN A 109 5.11 -12.22 9.24
N THR A 110 6.18 -11.65 8.68
CA THR A 110 7.54 -12.18 8.83
C THR A 110 8.23 -11.69 10.10
N GLU A 111 7.54 -10.88 10.91
CA GLU A 111 8.01 -10.30 12.18
C GLU A 111 9.28 -9.44 12.08
N VAL A 112 9.77 -9.13 10.87
CA VAL A 112 10.99 -8.33 10.69
C VAL A 112 10.87 -6.95 11.35
N MET A 113 9.66 -6.41 11.44
CA MET A 113 9.38 -5.13 12.10
C MET A 113 9.76 -5.11 13.59
N GLN A 114 9.81 -6.27 14.28
CA GLN A 114 10.18 -6.35 15.69
C GLN A 114 11.64 -5.96 15.93
N SER A 115 12.48 -6.06 14.90
CA SER A 115 13.89 -5.69 14.95
C SER A 115 14.14 -4.20 14.69
N TRP A 116 13.12 -3.45 14.30
CA TRP A 116 13.29 -2.06 13.87
C TRP A 116 13.20 -1.06 15.02
N PRO A 117 13.97 0.04 14.96
CA PRO A 117 13.89 1.11 15.95
C PRO A 117 12.53 1.85 15.93
N CYS A 118 11.81 1.83 14.80
CA CYS A 118 10.47 2.37 14.67
C CYS A 118 9.75 1.76 13.46
N ARG A 119 8.42 1.93 13.40
CA ARG A 119 7.59 1.40 12.30
C ARG A 119 7.93 1.98 10.92
N ASN A 120 8.31 3.26 10.89
CA ASN A 120 8.63 4.00 9.67
C ASN A 120 9.73 3.35 8.82
N VAL A 121 10.62 2.56 9.41
CA VAL A 121 11.68 1.85 8.66
C VAL A 121 11.11 1.04 7.48
N GLY A 122 9.92 0.46 7.63
CA GLY A 122 9.26 -0.33 6.60
C GLY A 122 8.85 0.45 5.35
N GLU A 123 8.61 1.77 5.47
CA GLU A 123 8.25 2.65 4.36
C GLU A 123 9.29 2.61 3.26
N ARG A 124 10.59 2.52 3.62
CA ARG A 124 11.67 2.54 2.64
C ARG A 124 11.49 1.44 1.60
N ASP A 125 11.21 0.22 2.04
CA ASP A 125 11.05 -0.92 1.14
C ASP A 125 9.77 -0.78 0.31
N ALA A 126 8.67 -0.35 0.95
CA ALA A 126 7.39 -0.15 0.29
C ALA A 126 7.52 0.86 -0.87
N TYR A 127 8.12 2.03 -0.62
CA TYR A 127 8.41 3.02 -1.66
C TYR A 127 9.32 2.47 -2.76
N LEU A 128 10.45 1.84 -2.42
CA LEU A 128 11.45 1.43 -3.41
C LEU A 128 10.94 0.28 -4.30
N LEU A 129 10.22 -0.68 -3.72
CA LEU A 129 9.63 -1.79 -4.46
C LEU A 129 8.44 -1.33 -5.31
N GLY A 130 7.61 -0.40 -4.82
CA GLY A 130 6.54 0.20 -5.62
C GLY A 130 7.07 0.91 -6.87
N GLY A 131 8.16 1.68 -6.74
CA GLY A 131 8.82 2.31 -7.89
C GLY A 131 9.38 1.29 -8.89
N LYS A 132 9.98 0.21 -8.39
CA LYS A 132 10.47 -0.90 -9.24
C LYS A 132 9.33 -1.60 -9.98
N TYR A 133 8.19 -1.78 -9.33
CA TYR A 133 6.99 -2.35 -9.95
C TYR A 133 6.50 -1.48 -11.11
N LEU A 134 6.34 -0.17 -10.88
CA LEU A 134 5.89 0.76 -11.92
C LEU A 134 6.84 0.79 -13.11
N GLU A 135 8.16 0.84 -12.86
CA GLU A 135 9.19 0.74 -13.91
C GLU A 135 9.04 -0.54 -14.76
N GLN A 136 8.84 -1.69 -14.12
CA GLN A 136 8.68 -2.97 -14.84
C GLN A 136 7.38 -3.07 -15.65
N THR A 137 6.34 -2.35 -15.24
CA THR A 137 5.09 -2.25 -15.99
C THR A 137 5.11 -1.18 -17.08
N GLY A 138 6.19 -0.37 -17.16
CA GLY A 138 6.27 0.76 -18.09
C GLY A 138 5.32 1.91 -17.73
N THR A 139 4.93 2.02 -16.46
CA THR A 139 4.02 3.06 -15.96
C THR A 139 4.81 4.22 -15.39
N ASP A 140 4.44 5.45 -15.74
CA ASP A 140 5.04 6.65 -15.15
C ASP A 140 4.77 6.71 -13.64
N ASP A 141 5.82 6.97 -12.86
CA ASP A 141 5.72 7.02 -11.41
C ASP A 141 5.00 8.31 -10.96
N PRO A 142 3.84 8.23 -10.29
CA PRO A 142 3.10 9.42 -9.86
C PRO A 142 3.78 10.13 -8.69
N LEU A 143 4.80 9.53 -8.06
CA LEU A 143 5.52 10.10 -6.93
C LEU A 143 6.85 10.74 -7.36
N PRO A 144 6.89 12.07 -7.56
CA PRO A 144 8.13 12.74 -7.91
C PRO A 144 9.15 12.56 -6.78
N ASN A 145 10.37 12.17 -7.13
CA ASN A 145 11.47 11.92 -6.19
C ASN A 145 11.19 10.80 -5.17
N ARG A 146 10.51 9.71 -5.55
CA ARG A 146 10.26 8.52 -4.71
C ARG A 146 11.44 8.07 -3.84
N LYS A 147 12.68 8.09 -4.35
CA LYS A 147 13.89 7.75 -3.56
C LYS A 147 14.15 8.72 -2.40
N LEU A 148 13.81 9.99 -2.55
CA LEU A 148 13.86 10.98 -1.46
C LEU A 148 12.72 10.73 -0.46
N LEU A 149 11.50 10.48 -0.94
CA LEU A 149 10.35 10.16 -0.08
C LEU A 149 10.63 8.90 0.75
N ALA A 150 11.15 7.84 0.15
CA ALA A 150 11.58 6.62 0.82
C ALA A 150 12.57 6.88 1.96
N ARG A 151 13.45 7.89 1.83
CA ARG A 151 14.40 8.27 2.89
C ARG A 151 13.76 9.14 3.96
N LEU A 152 12.83 10.02 3.59
CA LEU A 152 12.17 10.93 4.52
C LEU A 152 11.16 10.17 5.39
N TYR A 153 10.31 9.35 4.78
CA TYR A 153 9.29 8.57 5.48
C TYR A 153 9.86 7.41 6.28
N ALA A 154 11.08 6.96 5.98
CA ALA A 154 11.76 5.95 6.78
C ALA A 154 12.48 6.48 8.04
N ARG A 155 12.39 7.78 8.32
CA ARG A 155 12.99 8.36 9.53
C ARG A 155 12.09 8.11 10.74
N CYS A 156 12.74 7.70 11.82
CA CYS A 156 12.31 7.97 13.19
C CYS A 156 12.82 9.38 13.55
#